data_AF-A0A0E3WTN9-F1
#
_entry.id   AF-A0A0E3WTN9-F1
#
_cell.length_a   1.000
_cell.length_b   1.000
_cell.length_c   1.000
_cell.angle_alpha   90.00
_cell.angle_beta   90.00
_cell.angle_gamma   90.00
#
_symmetry.space_group_name_H-M   'P 1'
#
loop_
_entity.id
_entity.type
_entity.pdbx_description
1 polymer ?
#
loop_
_entity_poly.entity_id
_entity_poly.type
_entity_poly.pdbx_seq_one_letter_code
_entity_poly.pdbx_strand_id
1 'polypeptide(L)'
;MKNKGKLCSIALASTFLVLVFMILISVAASAAQVTKIGTGYEPAVYGNNVVWTNGVVIHLYDLTNKTDTMFSSSGASSPDIYDSKLVWHDESSGTPRLSVYDISTAAKSYITQNVDQYSKPAIYGNRIVWSANDSVYLRDISTSTQTKIGNGSSPDIYDTKVVYYSYSEDPEMDITIRMYDIDTKKKITVNSYGDPNIPRIWDTNVIWSDVYNHQGYIAMYNTSTKKIIDVTHQLDTDPYGNEYGASTGTHIAIQNDKIVYNKCLDDYEGKPGVYVYNISTGQSTPVYNYLEEVYTTPEIYNNTIVWGIDKNYVNGEAGNGIYLYDLANEPENLTAI
;
A
#
# COMPACT_ATOMS: atom_id res chain seq x y z
N MET A 1 -0.16 -67.32 18.82
CA MET A 1 0.36 -66.14 18.09
C MET A 1 -0.81 -65.48 17.38
N LYS A 2 -1.35 -64.39 17.95
CA LYS A 2 -2.53 -63.68 17.43
C LYS A 2 -2.13 -62.58 16.44
N ASN A 3 -2.88 -62.48 15.36
CA ASN A 3 -2.85 -61.46 14.30
C ASN A 3 -2.44 -60.06 14.79
N LYS A 4 -1.21 -59.63 14.48
CA LYS A 4 -0.75 -58.23 14.60
C LYS A 4 -0.64 -57.50 13.25
N GLY A 5 -0.99 -58.14 12.14
CA GLY A 5 -0.76 -57.60 10.78
C GLY A 5 -1.87 -56.71 10.19
N LYS A 6 -3.04 -56.58 10.82
CA LYS A 6 -4.19 -55.85 10.23
C LYS A 6 -4.56 -54.52 10.91
N LEU A 7 -3.89 -54.15 12.01
CA LEU A 7 -4.16 -52.90 12.73
C LEU A 7 -3.32 -51.71 12.23
N CYS A 8 -2.14 -51.95 11.64
CA CYS A 8 -1.29 -50.86 11.12
C CYS A 8 -1.81 -50.22 9.82
N SER A 9 -2.50 -50.96 8.94
CA SER A 9 -2.93 -50.38 7.65
C SER A 9 -4.13 -49.44 7.77
N ILE A 10 -4.99 -49.63 8.78
CA ILE A 10 -6.17 -48.78 9.00
C ILE A 10 -5.75 -47.45 9.65
N ALA A 11 -4.78 -47.47 10.57
CA ALA A 11 -4.25 -46.26 11.19
C ALA A 11 -3.45 -45.38 10.21
N LEU A 12 -2.66 -45.99 9.30
CA LEU A 12 -1.93 -45.29 8.25
C LEU A 12 -2.84 -44.72 7.16
N ALA A 13 -3.90 -45.44 6.76
CA ALA A 13 -4.89 -44.92 5.83
C ALA A 13 -5.71 -43.76 6.43
N SER A 14 -6.03 -43.83 7.72
CA SER A 14 -6.78 -42.77 8.43
C SER A 14 -5.96 -41.50 8.65
N THR A 15 -4.67 -41.62 8.95
CA THR A 15 -3.77 -40.46 9.10
C THR A 15 -3.47 -39.78 7.77
N PHE A 16 -3.32 -40.56 6.69
CA PHE A 16 -3.17 -40.04 5.33
C PHE A 16 -4.45 -39.35 4.84
N LEU A 17 -5.63 -39.89 5.12
CA LEU A 17 -6.91 -39.28 4.74
C LEU A 17 -7.16 -37.95 5.48
N VAL A 18 -6.79 -37.86 6.77
CA VAL A 18 -6.88 -36.60 7.55
C VAL A 18 -5.89 -35.56 7.02
N LEU A 19 -4.66 -35.96 6.66
CA LEU A 19 -3.67 -35.06 6.04
C LEU A 19 -4.14 -34.56 4.67
N VAL A 20 -4.70 -35.44 3.83
CA VAL A 20 -5.27 -35.06 2.53
C VAL A 20 -6.49 -34.16 2.70
N PHE A 21 -7.33 -34.35 3.74
CA PHE A 21 -8.44 -33.46 4.04
C PHE A 21 -7.98 -32.09 4.58
N MET A 22 -6.95 -32.05 5.42
CA MET A 22 -6.34 -30.78 5.87
C MET A 22 -5.70 -30.01 4.71
N ILE A 23 -5.05 -30.71 3.77
CA ILE A 23 -4.47 -30.11 2.56
C ILE A 23 -5.59 -29.66 1.58
N LEU A 24 -6.72 -30.37 1.50
CA LEU A 24 -7.85 -29.97 0.65
C LEU A 24 -8.63 -28.78 1.23
N ILE A 25 -8.70 -28.64 2.55
CA ILE A 25 -9.33 -27.47 3.19
C ILE A 25 -8.44 -26.22 3.02
N SER A 26 -7.09 -26.36 3.01
CA SER A 26 -6.19 -25.22 2.83
C SER A 26 -6.20 -24.63 1.42
N VAL A 27 -6.51 -25.42 0.37
CA VAL A 27 -6.54 -24.92 -1.01
C VAL A 27 -7.89 -24.26 -1.35
N ALA A 28 -8.98 -24.68 -0.70
CA ALA A 28 -10.33 -24.16 -1.01
C ALA A 28 -10.67 -22.84 -0.29
N ALA A 29 -9.93 -22.43 0.73
CA ALA A 29 -10.22 -21.21 1.51
C ALA A 29 -9.74 -19.90 0.84
N SER A 30 -8.78 -19.96 -0.10
CA SER A 30 -8.14 -18.77 -0.68
C SER A 30 -8.99 -18.06 -1.75
N ALA A 31 -9.83 -18.77 -2.51
CA ALA A 31 -10.55 -18.17 -3.65
C ALA A 31 -11.85 -17.43 -3.29
N ALA A 32 -12.42 -17.66 -2.09
CA ALA A 32 -13.73 -17.12 -1.70
C ALA A 32 -13.69 -15.74 -1.02
N GLN A 33 -12.51 -15.20 -0.74
CA GLN A 33 -12.34 -14.00 0.10
C GLN A 33 -12.04 -12.71 -0.68
N VAL A 34 -11.74 -12.81 -1.98
CA VAL A 34 -11.45 -11.64 -2.83
C VAL A 34 -12.70 -11.23 -3.59
N THR A 35 -13.11 -9.97 -3.44
CA THR A 35 -14.26 -9.38 -4.15
C THR A 35 -13.78 -8.35 -5.15
N LYS A 36 -14.17 -8.48 -6.43
CA LYS A 36 -13.98 -7.41 -7.42
C LYS A 36 -15.10 -6.38 -7.27
N ILE A 37 -14.74 -5.13 -6.96
CA ILE A 37 -15.68 -4.04 -6.72
C ILE A 37 -15.78 -3.05 -7.90
N GLY A 38 -14.84 -3.10 -8.84
CA GLY A 38 -14.82 -2.17 -9.97
C GLY A 38 -13.68 -2.42 -10.96
N THR A 39 -13.44 -1.43 -11.82
CA THR A 39 -12.32 -1.40 -12.76
C THR A 39 -11.67 -0.02 -12.79
N GLY A 40 -10.34 0.03 -12.70
CA GLY A 40 -9.56 1.24 -12.63
C GLY A 40 -8.18 0.99 -12.02
N TYR A 41 -7.60 2.03 -11.44
CA TYR A 41 -6.25 2.10 -10.92
C TYR A 41 -6.22 2.96 -9.65
N GLU A 42 -5.09 2.87 -8.94
CA GLU A 42 -4.73 3.74 -7.83
C GLU A 42 -5.86 3.84 -6.78
N PRO A 43 -6.29 2.71 -6.18
CA PRO A 43 -7.31 2.76 -5.17
C PRO A 43 -6.78 3.39 -3.88
N ALA A 44 -7.65 3.99 -3.08
CA ALA A 44 -7.40 4.36 -1.70
C ALA A 44 -8.61 3.97 -0.84
N VAL A 45 -8.40 3.76 0.46
CA VAL A 45 -9.45 3.26 1.37
C VAL A 45 -9.42 3.99 2.71
N TYR A 46 -10.59 4.43 3.17
CA TYR A 46 -10.79 4.96 4.51
C TYR A 46 -12.18 4.58 5.02
N GLY A 47 -12.23 3.95 6.20
CA GLY A 47 -13.48 3.47 6.76
C GLY A 47 -14.16 2.49 5.82
N ASN A 48 -15.42 2.80 5.46
CA ASN A 48 -16.21 1.99 4.54
C ASN A 48 -16.18 2.52 3.10
N ASN A 49 -15.29 3.47 2.79
CA ASN A 49 -15.21 4.08 1.46
C ASN A 49 -13.94 3.61 0.75
N VAL A 50 -14.12 3.13 -0.48
CA VAL A 50 -13.01 2.86 -1.41
C VAL A 50 -13.13 3.84 -2.57
N VAL A 51 -12.05 4.51 -2.90
CA VAL A 51 -11.98 5.42 -4.04
C VAL A 51 -10.98 4.90 -5.05
N TRP A 52 -11.24 5.09 -6.33
CA TRP A 52 -10.29 4.76 -7.41
C TRP A 52 -10.59 5.59 -8.64
N THR A 53 -9.73 5.51 -9.64
CA THR A 53 -9.95 6.20 -10.92
C THR A 53 -9.73 5.28 -12.13
N ASN A 54 -10.37 5.60 -13.24
CA ASN A 54 -10.05 5.02 -14.55
C ASN A 54 -9.43 6.06 -15.51
N GLY A 55 -8.97 7.20 -14.99
CA GLY A 55 -8.39 8.31 -15.76
C GLY A 55 -9.41 9.35 -16.24
N VAL A 56 -10.72 9.05 -16.22
CA VAL A 56 -11.79 9.98 -16.63
C VAL A 56 -12.88 10.16 -15.59
N VAL A 57 -12.98 9.24 -14.63
CA VAL A 57 -13.92 9.25 -13.53
C VAL A 57 -13.17 8.95 -12.23
N ILE A 58 -13.54 9.62 -11.15
CA ILE A 58 -13.28 9.18 -9.79
C ILE A 58 -14.50 8.42 -9.31
N HIS A 59 -14.30 7.19 -8.84
CA HIS A 59 -15.31 6.37 -8.19
C HIS A 59 -15.18 6.52 -6.68
N LEU A 60 -16.33 6.57 -5.99
CA LEU A 60 -16.45 6.50 -4.55
C LEU A 60 -17.45 5.39 -4.23
N TYR A 61 -16.92 4.27 -3.76
CA TYR A 61 -17.68 3.07 -3.47
C TYR A 61 -17.87 2.89 -1.97
N ASP A 62 -19.13 2.82 -1.56
CA ASP A 62 -19.52 2.54 -0.18
C ASP A 62 -19.61 1.02 0.03
N LEU A 63 -18.74 0.49 0.89
CA LEU A 63 -18.67 -0.93 1.24
C LEU A 63 -19.90 -1.43 2.01
N THR A 64 -20.62 -0.54 2.70
CA THR A 64 -21.84 -0.88 3.46
C THR A 64 -23.04 -0.96 2.53
N ASN A 65 -23.26 0.11 1.76
CA ASN A 65 -24.44 0.25 0.91
C ASN A 65 -24.25 -0.37 -0.48
N LYS A 66 -23.01 -0.73 -0.85
CA LYS A 66 -22.62 -1.25 -2.16
C LYS A 66 -22.97 -0.30 -3.30
N THR A 67 -22.87 1.01 -3.04
CA THR A 67 -23.19 2.08 -4.00
C THR A 67 -21.93 2.71 -4.55
N ASP A 68 -21.90 2.95 -5.86
CA ASP A 68 -20.82 3.66 -6.56
C ASP A 68 -21.28 5.07 -6.96
N THR A 69 -20.61 6.09 -6.41
CA THR A 69 -20.80 7.49 -6.77
C THR A 69 -19.67 7.94 -7.69
N MET A 70 -20.01 8.48 -8.86
CA MET A 70 -19.03 8.83 -9.90
C MET A 70 -18.86 10.34 -10.04
N PHE A 71 -17.62 10.79 -10.13
CA PHE A 71 -17.27 12.19 -10.41
C PHE A 71 -16.50 12.27 -11.72
N SER A 72 -17.07 12.95 -12.73
CA SER A 72 -16.36 13.19 -14.00
C SER A 72 -15.15 14.09 -13.79
N SER A 73 -13.98 13.62 -14.24
CA SER A 73 -12.71 14.31 -14.14
C SER A 73 -11.74 13.73 -15.17
N SER A 74 -11.69 14.30 -16.38
CA SER A 74 -10.74 13.88 -17.41
C SER A 74 -9.30 14.17 -16.99
N GLY A 75 -8.41 13.19 -17.10
CA GLY A 75 -7.05 13.29 -16.59
C GLY A 75 -7.01 13.21 -15.06
N ALA A 76 -7.91 12.42 -14.46
CA ALA A 76 -7.89 12.15 -13.03
C ALA A 76 -6.80 11.15 -12.67
N SER A 77 -6.09 11.42 -11.58
CA SER A 77 -5.12 10.49 -10.99
C SER A 77 -4.99 10.67 -9.49
N SER A 78 -4.45 9.64 -8.85
CA SER A 78 -4.01 9.60 -7.46
C SER A 78 -5.06 10.13 -6.49
N PRO A 79 -6.27 9.52 -6.46
CA PRO A 79 -7.26 9.85 -5.46
C PRO A 79 -6.79 9.38 -4.08
N ASP A 80 -7.09 10.17 -3.07
CA ASP A 80 -6.89 9.81 -1.66
C ASP A 80 -8.09 10.28 -0.83
N ILE A 81 -8.35 9.59 0.28
CA ILE A 81 -9.53 9.80 1.11
C ILE A 81 -9.20 9.77 2.60
N TYR A 82 -9.74 10.76 3.32
CA TYR A 82 -9.73 10.78 4.77
C TYR A 82 -11.06 11.29 5.29
N ASP A 83 -11.74 10.50 6.12
CA ASP A 83 -13.06 10.81 6.65
C ASP A 83 -14.07 11.13 5.53
N SER A 84 -14.65 12.33 5.50
CA SER A 84 -15.56 12.76 4.45
C SER A 84 -14.88 13.41 3.24
N LYS A 85 -13.55 13.48 3.21
CA LYS A 85 -12.81 14.32 2.25
C LYS A 85 -12.08 13.47 1.23
N LEU A 86 -12.37 13.74 -0.02
CA LEU A 86 -11.74 13.15 -1.19
C LEU A 86 -10.87 14.21 -1.86
N VAL A 87 -9.62 13.85 -2.15
CA VAL A 87 -8.70 14.68 -2.94
C VAL A 87 -8.20 13.87 -4.12
N TRP A 88 -8.05 14.51 -5.29
CA TRP A 88 -7.41 13.86 -6.44
C TRP A 88 -6.74 14.90 -7.33
N HIS A 89 -5.76 14.46 -8.11
CA HIS A 89 -5.18 15.24 -9.18
C HIS A 89 -6.14 15.28 -10.38
N ASP A 90 -6.38 16.48 -10.92
CA ASP A 90 -7.42 16.76 -11.91
C ASP A 90 -6.82 17.64 -13.03
N GLU A 91 -6.74 17.11 -14.25
CA GLU A 91 -6.35 17.88 -15.44
C GLU A 91 -7.55 18.28 -16.30
N SER A 92 -8.77 18.21 -15.78
CA SER A 92 -9.98 18.35 -16.59
C SER A 92 -10.18 19.75 -17.16
N SER A 93 -9.43 20.73 -16.65
CA SER A 93 -9.44 22.12 -17.10
C SER A 93 -8.33 22.45 -18.11
N GLY A 94 -7.46 21.49 -18.44
CA GLY A 94 -6.24 21.72 -19.24
C GLY A 94 -5.08 22.32 -18.43
N THR A 95 -5.25 22.53 -17.13
CA THR A 95 -4.19 22.92 -16.20
C THR A 95 -4.24 22.02 -14.96
N PRO A 96 -3.10 21.45 -14.52
CA PRO A 96 -3.03 20.63 -13.31
C PRO A 96 -3.56 21.36 -12.08
N ARG A 97 -4.40 20.68 -11.30
CA ARG A 97 -4.96 21.15 -10.03
C ARG A 97 -5.29 19.96 -9.15
N LEU A 98 -5.46 20.19 -7.85
CA LEU A 98 -6.04 19.18 -6.96
C LEU A 98 -7.51 19.52 -6.73
N SER A 99 -8.39 18.60 -7.08
CA SER A 99 -9.81 18.66 -6.73
C SER A 99 -9.99 18.19 -5.29
N VAL A 100 -10.74 18.94 -4.49
CA VAL A 100 -11.10 18.58 -3.11
C VAL A 100 -12.62 18.54 -3.01
N TYR A 101 -13.17 17.39 -2.59
CA TYR A 101 -14.59 17.17 -2.44
C TYR A 101 -14.92 16.71 -1.03
N ASP A 102 -15.86 17.38 -0.36
CA ASP A 102 -16.41 16.94 0.92
C ASP A 102 -17.73 16.21 0.67
N ILE A 103 -17.75 14.91 0.97
CA ILE A 103 -18.89 14.01 0.81
C ILE A 103 -20.07 14.46 1.68
N SER A 104 -19.80 14.99 2.89
CA SER A 104 -20.84 15.35 3.85
C SER A 104 -21.63 16.60 3.44
N THR A 105 -20.96 17.55 2.79
CA THR A 105 -21.57 18.82 2.35
C THR A 105 -21.77 18.91 0.85
N ALA A 106 -21.33 17.89 0.09
CA ALA A 106 -21.21 17.91 -1.37
C ALA A 106 -20.44 19.13 -1.92
N ALA A 107 -19.54 19.71 -1.11
CA ALA A 107 -18.80 20.90 -1.51
C ALA A 107 -17.56 20.50 -2.33
N LYS A 108 -17.36 21.13 -3.48
CA LYS A 108 -16.17 20.95 -4.32
C LYS A 108 -15.35 22.23 -4.37
N SER A 109 -14.05 22.11 -4.17
CA SER A 109 -13.07 23.21 -4.29
C SER A 109 -11.81 22.72 -5.00
N TYR A 110 -10.89 23.64 -5.30
CA TYR A 110 -9.68 23.34 -6.05
C TYR A 110 -8.45 23.99 -5.40
N ILE A 111 -7.32 23.28 -5.44
CA ILE A 111 -5.99 23.80 -5.15
C ILE A 111 -5.27 23.94 -6.49
N THR A 112 -4.92 25.16 -6.88
CA THR A 112 -4.29 25.45 -8.17
C THR A 112 -2.86 25.97 -8.02
N GLN A 113 -2.48 26.43 -6.83
CA GLN A 113 -1.16 26.99 -6.59
C GLN A 113 -0.13 25.88 -6.41
N ASN A 114 0.94 25.92 -7.21
CA ASN A 114 2.05 24.96 -7.17
C ASN A 114 1.60 23.51 -7.34
N VAL A 115 0.75 23.26 -8.33
CA VAL A 115 0.35 21.91 -8.74
C VAL A 115 0.87 21.72 -10.16
N ASP A 116 1.59 20.62 -10.40
CA ASP A 116 2.01 20.18 -11.73
C ASP A 116 1.46 18.78 -12.05
N GLN A 117 1.74 18.31 -13.27
CA GLN A 117 1.29 17.02 -13.82
C GLN A 117 1.76 15.77 -13.06
N TYR A 118 2.72 15.91 -12.13
CA TYR A 118 3.25 14.82 -11.30
C TYR A 118 2.75 14.90 -9.85
N SER A 119 1.89 15.86 -9.54
CA SER A 119 1.32 16.04 -8.20
C SER A 119 0.51 14.82 -7.78
N LYS A 120 0.93 14.18 -6.69
CA LYS A 120 0.19 13.12 -6.01
C LYS A 120 -0.19 13.62 -4.61
N PRO A 121 -1.49 13.82 -4.32
CA PRO A 121 -1.92 14.28 -3.00
C PRO A 121 -1.96 13.13 -1.99
N ALA A 122 -1.70 13.45 -0.73
CA ALA A 122 -2.08 12.64 0.44
C ALA A 122 -2.85 13.51 1.44
N ILE A 123 -3.82 12.96 2.16
CA ILE A 123 -4.71 13.72 3.06
C ILE A 123 -4.81 13.13 4.47
N TYR A 124 -4.72 14.00 5.48
CA TYR A 124 -5.06 13.66 6.87
C TYR A 124 -5.78 14.82 7.56
N GLY A 125 -7.02 14.60 7.97
CA GLY A 125 -7.90 15.64 8.50
C GLY A 125 -8.18 16.74 7.48
N ASN A 126 -7.79 17.98 7.79
CA ASN A 126 -7.91 19.13 6.87
C ASN A 126 -6.62 19.44 6.11
N ARG A 127 -5.62 18.57 6.19
CA ARG A 127 -4.28 18.81 5.67
C ARG A 127 -4.04 17.95 4.45
N ILE A 128 -3.65 18.58 3.35
CA ILE A 128 -3.29 17.94 2.10
C ILE A 128 -1.82 18.22 1.85
N VAL A 129 -1.05 17.19 1.54
CA VAL A 129 0.36 17.30 1.13
C VAL A 129 0.51 16.79 -0.29
N TRP A 130 1.42 17.40 -1.05
CA TRP A 130 1.77 16.96 -2.40
C TRP A 130 3.15 17.49 -2.77
N SER A 131 3.74 16.95 -3.81
CA SER A 131 4.96 17.49 -4.41
C SER A 131 4.69 18.11 -5.77
N ALA A 132 5.36 19.20 -6.08
CA ALA A 132 5.40 19.82 -7.40
C ALA A 132 6.70 20.61 -7.58
N ASN A 133 7.31 20.53 -8.77
CA ASN A 133 8.56 21.20 -9.12
C ASN A 133 9.63 21.03 -8.02
N ASP A 134 9.98 19.77 -7.72
CA ASP A 134 10.97 19.35 -6.72
C ASP A 134 10.71 19.86 -5.30
N SER A 135 9.49 20.31 -5.00
CA SER A 135 9.12 20.92 -3.74
C SER A 135 7.93 20.21 -3.13
N VAL A 136 7.97 20.02 -1.81
CA VAL A 136 6.86 19.45 -1.04
C VAL A 136 6.05 20.58 -0.42
N TYR A 137 4.74 20.54 -0.61
CA TYR A 137 3.77 21.51 -0.10
C TYR A 137 2.83 20.87 0.91
N LEU A 138 2.42 21.68 1.88
CA LEU A 138 1.35 21.39 2.83
C LEU A 138 0.29 22.47 2.70
N ARG A 139 -0.97 22.08 2.60
CA ARG A 139 -2.11 22.99 2.66
C ARG A 139 -3.10 22.56 3.72
N ASP A 140 -3.49 23.52 4.55
CA ASP A 140 -4.67 23.39 5.41
C ASP A 140 -5.87 23.98 4.67
N ILE A 141 -6.84 23.14 4.31
CA ILE A 141 -8.02 23.56 3.55
C ILE A 141 -9.00 24.39 4.39
N SER A 142 -8.98 24.26 5.71
CA SER A 142 -9.87 25.01 6.61
C SER A 142 -9.48 26.48 6.72
N THR A 143 -8.19 26.77 6.59
CA THR A 143 -7.65 28.14 6.60
C THR A 143 -7.20 28.62 5.23
N SER A 144 -7.19 27.74 4.23
CA SER A 144 -6.58 27.96 2.91
C SER A 144 -5.10 28.35 2.95
N THR A 145 -4.41 28.03 4.05
CA THR A 145 -2.98 28.31 4.21
C THR A 145 -2.16 27.25 3.50
N GLN A 146 -1.22 27.67 2.64
CA GLN A 146 -0.29 26.79 1.93
C GLN A 146 1.16 27.14 2.29
N THR A 147 2.00 26.14 2.48
CA THR A 147 3.41 26.32 2.86
C THR A 147 4.28 25.30 2.14
N LYS A 148 5.42 25.74 1.58
CA LYS A 148 6.48 24.82 1.13
C LYS A 148 7.22 24.28 2.35
N ILE A 149 7.23 22.96 2.53
CA ILE A 149 7.82 22.30 3.70
C ILE A 149 9.14 21.59 3.39
N GLY A 150 9.57 21.50 2.14
CA GLY A 150 10.85 20.90 1.78
C GLY A 150 11.08 20.85 0.27
N ASN A 151 12.27 20.40 -0.11
CA ASN A 151 12.57 19.97 -1.48
C ASN A 151 12.51 18.44 -1.49
N GLY A 152 11.77 17.87 -2.43
CA GLY A 152 11.48 16.45 -2.39
C GLY A 152 10.23 16.03 -3.15
N SER A 153 9.89 14.77 -3.01
CA SER A 153 8.73 14.13 -3.63
C SER A 153 8.10 13.07 -2.74
N SER A 154 6.99 12.50 -3.22
CA SER A 154 6.26 11.40 -2.60
C SER A 154 5.96 11.64 -1.11
N PRO A 155 5.32 12.77 -0.75
CA PRO A 155 4.98 13.02 0.63
C PRO A 155 3.82 12.14 1.10
N ASP A 156 3.88 11.70 2.34
CA ASP A 156 2.78 11.05 3.06
C ASP A 156 2.56 11.72 4.41
N ILE A 157 1.35 11.66 4.95
CA ILE A 157 0.95 12.38 6.16
C ILE A 157 0.17 11.50 7.13
N TYR A 158 0.62 11.50 8.39
CA TYR A 158 -0.11 10.93 9.50
C TYR A 158 -0.10 11.90 10.68
N ASP A 159 -1.28 12.24 11.18
CA ASP A 159 -1.44 13.22 12.25
C ASP A 159 -0.70 14.54 11.92
N THR A 160 0.31 14.90 12.69
CA THR A 160 1.09 16.12 12.56
C THR A 160 2.39 15.90 11.80
N LYS A 161 2.64 14.70 11.27
CA LYS A 161 3.91 14.32 10.66
C LYS A 161 3.75 14.15 9.17
N VAL A 162 4.63 14.81 8.42
CA VAL A 162 4.78 14.63 6.98
C VAL A 162 6.13 14.00 6.70
N VAL A 163 6.15 12.83 6.07
CA VAL A 163 7.39 12.21 5.56
C VAL A 163 7.50 12.46 4.07
N TYR A 164 8.71 12.62 3.55
CA TYR A 164 8.94 12.77 2.11
C TYR A 164 10.35 12.36 1.72
N TYR A 165 10.49 11.94 0.47
CA TYR A 165 11.77 11.68 -0.19
C TYR A 165 12.48 13.00 -0.45
N SER A 166 13.66 13.21 0.11
CA SER A 166 14.33 14.51 0.08
C SER A 166 15.38 14.59 -1.02
N TYR A 167 15.22 15.56 -1.92
CA TYR A 167 16.27 15.99 -2.83
C TYR A 167 17.21 16.91 -2.06
N SER A 168 18.39 16.42 -1.67
CA SER A 168 19.40 17.27 -1.06
C SER A 168 19.86 18.35 -2.05
N GLU A 169 20.07 19.59 -1.58
CA GLU A 169 20.76 20.63 -2.37
C GLU A 169 22.29 20.44 -2.34
N ASP A 170 22.79 19.61 -1.42
CA ASP A 170 24.19 19.19 -1.35
C ASP A 170 24.35 17.90 -2.18
N PRO A 171 25.10 17.92 -3.30
CA PRO A 171 25.29 16.76 -4.18
C PRO A 171 26.09 15.63 -3.51
N GLU A 172 26.76 15.89 -2.39
CA GLU A 172 27.53 14.89 -1.62
C GLU A 172 26.68 14.23 -0.50
N MET A 173 25.47 14.72 -0.27
CA MET A 173 24.56 14.13 0.72
C MET A 173 23.68 13.08 0.05
N ASP A 174 23.69 11.88 0.62
CA ASP A 174 22.78 10.82 0.21
C ASP A 174 21.33 11.31 0.26
N ILE A 175 20.54 10.75 -0.66
CA ILE A 175 19.09 10.82 -0.61
C ILE A 175 18.62 10.26 0.74
N THR A 176 17.70 10.96 1.38
CA THR A 176 17.15 10.54 2.69
C THR A 176 15.65 10.77 2.76
N ILE A 177 15.02 10.16 3.76
CA ILE A 177 13.67 10.53 4.15
C ILE A 177 13.73 11.64 5.20
N ARG A 178 12.97 12.71 4.97
CA ARG A 178 12.77 13.79 5.94
C ARG A 178 11.39 13.67 6.55
N MET A 179 11.30 13.92 7.86
CA MET A 179 10.03 14.05 8.56
C MET A 179 9.88 15.48 9.07
N TYR A 180 8.81 16.16 8.66
CA TYR A 180 8.43 17.48 9.10
C TYR A 180 7.25 17.39 10.07
N ASP A 181 7.38 18.05 11.22
CA ASP A 181 6.33 18.16 12.22
C ASP A 181 5.59 19.48 12.05
N ILE A 182 4.28 19.39 11.80
CA ILE A 182 3.42 20.51 11.44
C ILE A 182 3.23 21.46 12.62
N ASP A 183 3.21 20.98 13.86
CA ASP A 183 2.94 21.83 15.03
C ASP A 183 4.20 22.61 15.42
N THR A 184 5.32 21.91 15.46
CA THR A 184 6.61 22.47 15.89
C THR A 184 7.40 23.12 14.76
N LYS A 185 7.02 22.86 13.50
CA LYS A 185 7.72 23.29 12.28
C LYS A 185 9.15 22.74 12.17
N LYS A 186 9.49 21.72 12.96
CA LYS A 186 10.81 21.09 12.97
C LYS A 186 10.91 20.00 11.92
N LYS A 187 12.12 19.80 11.40
CA LYS A 187 12.47 18.70 10.50
C LYS A 187 13.49 17.80 11.17
N ILE A 188 13.35 16.50 10.96
CA ILE A 188 14.38 15.51 11.28
C ILE A 188 14.69 14.65 10.06
N THR A 189 15.90 14.08 10.03
CA THR A 189 16.25 13.01 9.09
C THR A 189 15.82 11.68 9.70
N VAL A 190 15.06 10.90 8.95
CA VAL A 190 14.74 9.51 9.29
C VAL A 190 15.98 8.67 8.99
N ASN A 191 16.32 7.74 9.89
CA ASN A 191 17.46 6.86 9.67
C ASN A 191 17.09 5.80 8.64
N SER A 192 17.39 6.08 7.37
CA SER A 192 17.12 5.24 6.20
C SER A 192 18.43 4.93 5.46
N TYR A 193 18.42 3.90 4.62
CA TYR A 193 19.56 3.47 3.79
C TYR A 193 19.05 2.97 2.44
N GLY A 194 19.98 2.72 1.51
CA GLY A 194 19.65 2.40 0.12
C GLY A 194 19.16 3.64 -0.64
N ASP A 195 18.25 3.45 -1.59
CA ASP A 195 17.49 4.54 -2.22
C ASP A 195 16.07 4.56 -1.63
N PRO A 196 15.81 5.30 -0.53
CA PRO A 196 14.59 5.10 0.26
C PRO A 196 13.36 5.77 -0.35
N ASN A 197 12.85 5.21 -1.46
CA ASN A 197 11.74 5.75 -2.23
C ASN A 197 10.38 5.49 -1.56
N ILE A 198 9.40 6.34 -1.93
CA ILE A 198 7.98 6.16 -1.59
C ILE A 198 7.77 5.98 -0.07
N PRO A 199 8.21 6.94 0.76
CA PRO A 199 8.04 6.83 2.20
C PRO A 199 6.55 6.88 2.57
N ARG A 200 6.13 6.00 3.47
CA ARG A 200 4.78 6.02 4.09
C ARG A 200 4.91 6.10 5.61
N ILE A 201 3.91 6.66 6.28
CA ILE A 201 3.92 6.84 7.74
C ILE A 201 2.62 6.38 8.40
N TRP A 202 2.77 5.66 9.50
CA TRP A 202 1.67 5.40 10.44
C TRP A 202 2.21 5.47 11.87
N ASP A 203 1.60 6.33 12.68
CA ASP A 203 2.05 6.62 14.05
C ASP A 203 3.55 6.97 14.10
N THR A 204 4.37 6.07 14.64
CA THR A 204 5.81 6.27 14.84
C THR A 204 6.65 5.48 13.83
N ASN A 205 6.00 4.71 12.96
CA ASN A 205 6.65 3.88 11.95
C ASN A 205 6.70 4.60 10.61
N VAL A 206 7.90 4.69 10.04
CA VAL A 206 8.15 5.17 8.68
C VAL A 206 8.65 4.00 7.87
N ILE A 207 7.97 3.65 6.77
CA ILE A 207 8.39 2.61 5.84
C ILE A 207 8.84 3.22 4.53
N TRP A 208 9.68 2.51 3.78
CA TRP A 208 10.10 2.89 2.44
C TRP A 208 10.43 1.67 1.60
N SER A 209 10.45 1.86 0.28
CA SER A 209 10.91 0.85 -0.68
C SER A 209 12.18 1.34 -1.36
N ASP A 210 13.23 0.54 -1.33
CA ASP A 210 14.42 0.68 -2.18
C ASP A 210 14.15 0.00 -3.52
N VAL A 211 13.54 0.75 -4.45
CA VAL A 211 13.04 0.19 -5.72
C VAL A 211 14.16 -0.16 -6.71
N TYR A 212 15.36 0.37 -6.50
CA TYR A 212 16.52 0.10 -7.34
C TYR A 212 17.31 -1.13 -6.86
N ASN A 213 17.04 -1.61 -5.66
CA ASN A 213 17.52 -2.91 -5.18
C ASN A 213 16.57 -4.03 -5.64
N HIS A 214 16.97 -4.76 -6.68
CA HIS A 214 16.31 -5.97 -7.21
C HIS A 214 14.76 -5.91 -7.37
N GLN A 215 14.22 -4.73 -7.72
CA GLN A 215 12.78 -4.46 -7.86
C GLN A 215 12.00 -4.23 -6.56
N GLY A 216 12.65 -3.74 -5.50
CA GLY A 216 12.00 -3.25 -4.29
C GLY A 216 12.34 -4.02 -3.04
N TYR A 217 13.15 -3.43 -2.16
CA TYR A 217 13.36 -3.91 -0.80
C TYR A 217 12.65 -2.98 0.21
N ILE A 218 11.91 -3.55 1.16
CA ILE A 218 11.10 -2.77 2.10
C ILE A 218 11.74 -2.81 3.49
N ALA A 219 11.93 -1.63 4.05
CA ALA A 219 12.41 -1.44 5.40
C ALA A 219 11.51 -0.48 6.18
N MET A 220 11.60 -0.58 7.50
CA MET A 220 10.86 0.25 8.43
C MET A 220 11.80 0.84 9.48
N TYR A 221 11.58 2.11 9.81
CA TYR A 221 12.21 2.77 10.94
C TYR A 221 11.13 3.22 11.94
N ASN A 222 11.26 2.77 13.19
CA ASN A 222 10.42 3.27 14.27
C ASN A 222 11.09 4.46 14.95
N THR A 223 10.48 5.63 14.83
CA THR A 223 11.02 6.92 15.30
C THR A 223 11.11 7.03 16.82
N SER A 224 10.28 6.29 17.57
CA SER A 224 10.28 6.29 19.03
C SER A 224 11.40 5.42 19.61
N THR A 225 11.57 4.21 19.08
CA THR A 225 12.56 3.23 19.55
C THR A 225 13.91 3.36 18.85
N LYS A 226 13.96 4.09 17.72
CA LYS A 226 15.11 4.26 16.83
C LYS A 226 15.63 2.95 16.25
N LYS A 227 14.75 1.96 16.08
CA LYS A 227 15.08 0.67 15.50
C LYS A 227 14.69 0.61 14.04
N ILE A 228 15.54 -0.04 13.26
CA ILE A 228 15.26 -0.45 11.89
C ILE A 228 14.77 -1.90 11.92
N ILE A 229 13.80 -2.21 11.07
CA ILE A 229 13.29 -3.57 10.83
C ILE A 229 13.27 -3.79 9.32
N ASP A 230 13.86 -4.90 8.90
CA ASP A 230 13.74 -5.41 7.54
C ASP A 230 12.35 -6.02 7.39
N VAL A 231 11.50 -5.39 6.58
CA VAL A 231 10.12 -5.86 6.35
C VAL A 231 10.15 -7.01 5.36
N THR A 232 10.97 -6.86 4.32
CA THR A 232 11.26 -7.90 3.34
C THR A 232 12.75 -8.18 3.36
N HIS A 233 13.19 -9.26 2.71
CA HIS A 233 14.60 -9.63 2.70
C HIS A 233 15.36 -8.79 1.67
N GLN A 234 16.56 -8.36 2.02
CA GLN A 234 17.51 -7.82 1.04
C GLN A 234 17.90 -8.89 0.01
N LEU A 235 18.44 -8.44 -1.12
CA LEU A 235 18.94 -9.31 -2.17
C LEU A 235 19.99 -10.30 -1.63
N ASP A 236 19.74 -11.58 -1.85
CA ASP A 236 20.64 -12.69 -1.49
C ASP A 236 20.58 -13.80 -2.55
N THR A 237 21.35 -14.87 -2.38
CA THR A 237 21.43 -16.02 -3.29
C THR A 237 21.00 -17.31 -2.62
N ASP A 238 20.09 -18.04 -3.26
CA ASP A 238 19.56 -19.30 -2.74
C ASP A 238 20.65 -20.42 -2.81
N PRO A 239 20.43 -21.60 -2.21
CA PRO A 239 21.39 -22.70 -2.26
C PRO A 239 21.70 -23.23 -3.68
N TYR A 240 20.91 -22.84 -4.68
CA TYR A 240 21.09 -23.19 -6.09
C TYR A 240 21.79 -22.08 -6.89
N GLY A 241 22.09 -20.94 -6.27
CA GLY A 241 22.76 -19.79 -6.87
C GLY A 241 21.84 -18.82 -7.58
N ASN A 242 20.52 -18.89 -7.38
CA ASN A 242 19.57 -17.91 -7.92
C ASN A 242 19.43 -16.72 -6.96
N GLU A 243 19.39 -15.52 -7.51
CA GLU A 243 19.09 -14.30 -6.76
C GLU A 243 17.63 -14.33 -6.26
N TYR A 244 17.40 -13.93 -5.00
CA TYR A 244 16.08 -13.84 -4.39
C TYR A 244 16.03 -12.70 -3.37
N GLY A 245 14.81 -12.36 -2.93
CA GLY A 245 14.60 -11.23 -2.04
C GLY A 245 14.58 -9.91 -2.82
N ALA A 246 14.26 -8.84 -2.11
CA ALA A 246 14.15 -7.48 -2.67
C ALA A 246 13.27 -7.37 -3.93
N SER A 247 12.32 -8.31 -4.14
CA SER A 247 11.40 -8.36 -5.28
C SER A 247 10.01 -7.84 -4.90
N THR A 248 9.95 -6.84 -4.02
CA THR A 248 8.73 -6.43 -3.30
C THR A 248 8.13 -5.12 -3.79
N GLY A 249 8.42 -4.81 -5.06
CA GLY A 249 7.67 -3.92 -5.91
C GLY A 249 7.77 -2.43 -5.55
N THR A 250 6.90 -1.66 -6.21
CA THR A 250 6.88 -0.19 -6.16
C THR A 250 5.77 0.38 -5.29
N HIS A 251 4.91 -0.44 -4.67
CA HIS A 251 3.77 0.04 -3.89
C HIS A 251 3.71 -0.65 -2.53
N ILE A 252 3.68 0.20 -1.50
CA ILE A 252 3.63 -0.19 -0.09
C ILE A 252 2.63 0.72 0.63
N ALA A 253 1.92 0.18 1.61
CA ALA A 253 1.09 0.94 2.53
C ALA A 253 1.20 0.36 3.94
N ILE A 254 1.05 1.20 4.96
CA ILE A 254 1.12 0.81 6.36
C ILE A 254 -0.09 1.31 7.12
N GLN A 255 -0.66 0.45 7.95
CA GLN A 255 -1.65 0.85 8.93
C GLN A 255 -1.63 -0.09 10.13
N ASN A 256 -1.63 0.47 11.33
CA ASN A 256 -1.54 -0.26 12.58
C ASN A 256 -0.32 -1.20 12.62
N ASP A 257 -0.56 -2.51 12.77
CA ASP A 257 0.44 -3.56 12.84
C ASP A 257 0.73 -4.22 11.49
N LYS A 258 0.23 -3.67 10.38
CA LYS A 258 0.28 -4.29 9.05
C LYS A 258 0.93 -3.39 8.02
N ILE A 259 1.75 -4.02 7.17
CA ILE A 259 2.28 -3.43 5.95
C ILE A 259 1.76 -4.28 4.80
N VAL A 260 1.14 -3.66 3.80
CA VAL A 260 0.76 -4.34 2.55
C VAL A 260 1.71 -3.93 1.45
N TYR A 261 2.05 -4.88 0.59
CA TYR A 261 2.98 -4.63 -0.51
C TYR A 261 2.76 -5.59 -1.67
N ASN A 262 3.31 -5.21 -2.82
CA ASN A 262 3.29 -5.99 -4.05
C ASN A 262 4.58 -6.82 -4.21
N LYS A 263 4.52 -8.14 -4.31
CA LYS A 263 5.65 -8.96 -4.76
C LYS A 263 5.58 -9.17 -6.28
N CYS A 264 6.66 -8.91 -7.01
CA CYS A 264 6.69 -8.94 -8.48
C CYS A 264 7.31 -10.20 -9.11
N LEU A 265 8.18 -10.92 -8.38
CA LEU A 265 8.90 -12.08 -8.90
C LEU A 265 8.56 -13.37 -8.14
N ASP A 266 8.66 -14.48 -8.86
CA ASP A 266 8.61 -15.84 -8.31
C ASP A 266 10.02 -16.24 -7.86
N ASP A 267 10.22 -16.40 -6.55
CA ASP A 267 11.51 -16.74 -5.98
C ASP A 267 11.37 -17.62 -4.73
N TYR A 268 12.48 -17.80 -4.01
CA TYR A 268 12.56 -18.63 -2.81
C TYR A 268 11.61 -18.17 -1.67
N GLU A 269 11.14 -16.93 -1.68
CA GLU A 269 10.26 -16.35 -0.66
C GLU A 269 8.78 -16.38 -1.04
N GLY A 270 8.46 -16.69 -2.30
CA GLY A 270 7.09 -16.93 -2.72
C GLY A 270 6.76 -16.47 -4.14
N LYS A 271 5.47 -16.51 -4.45
CA LYS A 271 4.94 -16.15 -5.77
C LYS A 271 4.67 -14.64 -5.87
N PRO A 272 4.64 -14.06 -7.08
CA PRO A 272 4.16 -12.70 -7.30
C PRO A 272 2.74 -12.54 -6.74
N GLY A 273 2.42 -11.39 -6.17
CA GLY A 273 1.14 -11.20 -5.50
C GLY A 273 1.04 -10.00 -4.59
N VAL A 274 -0.12 -9.87 -3.95
CA VAL A 274 -0.35 -8.94 -2.84
C VAL A 274 -0.04 -9.67 -1.54
N TYR A 275 0.75 -9.04 -0.68
CA TYR A 275 1.19 -9.59 0.60
C TYR A 275 0.81 -8.67 1.76
N VAL A 276 0.65 -9.28 2.93
CA VAL A 276 0.55 -8.59 4.23
C VAL A 276 1.72 -9.05 5.07
N TYR A 277 2.50 -8.10 5.57
CA TYR A 277 3.47 -8.29 6.63
C TYR A 277 2.88 -7.84 7.97
N ASN A 278 2.91 -8.70 8.97
CA ASN A 278 2.54 -8.35 10.33
C ASN A 278 3.79 -7.95 11.13
N ILE A 279 3.84 -6.70 11.58
CA ILE A 279 4.97 -6.11 12.30
C ILE A 279 5.24 -6.83 13.63
N SER A 280 4.20 -7.30 14.31
CA SER A 280 4.32 -7.93 15.62
C SER A 280 4.90 -9.35 15.54
N THR A 281 4.64 -10.07 14.45
CA THR A 281 5.14 -11.44 14.24
C THR A 281 6.38 -11.49 13.35
N GLY A 282 6.62 -10.45 12.57
CA GLY A 282 7.69 -10.39 11.57
C GLY A 282 7.44 -11.32 10.37
N GLN A 283 6.18 -11.63 10.05
CA GLN A 283 5.83 -12.60 9.02
C GLN A 283 5.03 -11.96 7.88
N SER A 284 5.38 -12.35 6.66
CA SER A 284 4.63 -12.05 5.44
C SER A 284 3.69 -13.21 5.07
N THR A 285 2.48 -12.89 4.63
CA THR A 285 1.49 -13.86 4.15
C THR A 285 0.90 -13.39 2.82
N PRO A 286 0.81 -14.26 1.79
CA PRO A 286 0.19 -13.91 0.52
C PRO A 286 -1.34 -13.77 0.69
N VAL A 287 -1.89 -12.66 0.22
CA VAL A 287 -3.33 -12.40 0.14
C VAL A 287 -3.89 -12.93 -1.18
N TYR A 288 -3.20 -12.64 -2.28
CA TYR A 288 -3.60 -13.08 -3.62
C TYR A 288 -2.38 -13.18 -4.53
N ASN A 289 -2.25 -14.30 -5.23
CA ASN A 289 -1.13 -14.55 -6.13
C ASN A 289 -1.49 -14.16 -7.58
N TYR A 290 -0.52 -13.60 -8.28
CA TYR A 290 -0.58 -13.29 -9.69
C TYR A 290 0.50 -14.05 -10.46
N LEU A 291 0.45 -13.95 -11.79
CA LEU A 291 1.58 -14.31 -12.65
C LEU A 291 2.73 -13.29 -12.43
N GLU A 292 3.94 -13.67 -12.85
CA GLU A 292 5.10 -12.77 -12.84
C GLU A 292 4.83 -11.48 -13.61
N GLU A 293 5.52 -10.41 -13.18
CA GLU A 293 5.44 -9.07 -13.78
C GLU A 293 4.06 -8.38 -13.69
N VAL A 294 3.15 -8.90 -12.86
CA VAL A 294 1.93 -8.17 -12.48
C VAL A 294 2.23 -7.27 -11.28
N TYR A 295 2.19 -5.97 -11.51
CA TYR A 295 2.40 -4.96 -10.47
C TYR A 295 1.04 -4.50 -9.93
N THR A 296 0.89 -4.54 -8.61
CA THR A 296 -0.32 -4.14 -7.90
C THR A 296 -0.08 -2.90 -7.04
N THR A 297 -1.18 -2.23 -6.69
CA THR A 297 -1.22 -1.01 -5.89
C THR A 297 -2.04 -1.25 -4.61
N PRO A 298 -1.52 -2.02 -3.63
CA PRO A 298 -2.28 -2.34 -2.43
C PRO A 298 -2.29 -1.19 -1.43
N GLU A 299 -3.47 -0.94 -0.87
CA GLU A 299 -3.72 -0.02 0.23
C GLU A 299 -4.46 -0.77 1.35
N ILE A 300 -4.34 -0.28 2.59
CA ILE A 300 -4.91 -0.93 3.76
C ILE A 300 -5.58 0.07 4.71
N TYR A 301 -6.79 -0.28 5.16
CA TYR A 301 -7.45 0.39 6.26
C TYR A 301 -8.16 -0.64 7.16
N ASN A 302 -7.73 -0.69 8.41
CA ASN A 302 -8.09 -1.67 9.44
C ASN A 302 -7.88 -3.10 8.94
N ASN A 303 -8.97 -3.79 8.63
CA ASN A 303 -8.95 -5.16 8.12
C ASN A 303 -9.19 -5.22 6.60
N THR A 304 -9.43 -4.09 5.95
CA THR A 304 -9.72 -4.03 4.53
C THR A 304 -8.44 -3.74 3.75
N ILE A 305 -8.08 -4.66 2.87
CA ILE A 305 -7.05 -4.47 1.85
C ILE A 305 -7.78 -4.21 0.54
N VAL A 306 -7.39 -3.16 -0.17
CA VAL A 306 -7.86 -2.89 -1.53
C VAL A 306 -6.66 -2.80 -2.45
N TRP A 307 -6.79 -3.30 -3.68
CA TRP A 307 -5.72 -3.14 -4.65
C TRP A 307 -6.28 -3.12 -6.08
N GLY A 308 -5.54 -2.44 -6.96
CA GLY A 308 -5.71 -2.52 -8.39
C GLY A 308 -4.39 -2.91 -9.06
N ILE A 309 -4.43 -3.14 -10.37
CA ILE A 309 -3.20 -3.28 -11.16
C ILE A 309 -2.59 -1.89 -11.38
N ASP A 310 -1.26 -1.79 -11.31
CA ASP A 310 -0.55 -0.55 -11.62
C ASP A 310 -0.86 -0.14 -13.07
N LYS A 311 -1.27 1.12 -13.25
CA LYS A 311 -1.70 1.67 -14.54
C LYS A 311 -0.65 1.53 -15.66
N ASN A 312 0.64 1.43 -15.30
CA ASN A 312 1.72 1.29 -16.26
C ASN A 312 1.91 -0.16 -16.75
N TYR A 313 1.24 -1.13 -16.10
CA TYR A 313 1.45 -2.58 -16.32
C TYR A 313 0.15 -3.32 -16.71
N VAL A 314 -0.85 -2.60 -17.22
CA VAL A 314 -2.20 -3.11 -17.54
C VAL A 314 -2.26 -3.96 -18.83
N ASN A 315 -1.15 -4.08 -19.56
CA ASN A 315 -1.11 -4.71 -20.88
C ASN A 315 -1.19 -6.27 -20.87
N GLY A 316 -1.53 -6.88 -19.73
CA GLY A 316 -1.57 -8.33 -19.53
C GLY A 316 -2.96 -8.93 -19.25
N GLU A 317 -2.99 -10.25 -19.01
CA GLU A 317 -4.22 -11.04 -18.77
C GLU A 317 -4.96 -10.70 -17.46
N ALA A 318 -4.30 -10.00 -16.52
CA ALA A 318 -4.85 -9.67 -15.20
C ALA A 318 -6.01 -8.65 -15.23
N GLY A 319 -6.16 -7.90 -16.33
CA GLY A 319 -7.16 -6.84 -16.46
C GLY A 319 -6.90 -5.65 -15.52
N ASN A 320 -7.86 -4.74 -15.41
CA ASN A 320 -7.77 -3.54 -14.56
C ASN A 320 -8.79 -3.56 -13.42
N GLY A 321 -8.99 -4.73 -12.78
CA GLY A 321 -9.93 -4.85 -11.67
C GLY A 321 -9.49 -4.08 -10.43
N ILE A 322 -10.45 -3.56 -9.68
CA ILE A 322 -10.26 -3.15 -8.29
C ILE A 322 -10.81 -4.26 -7.41
N TYR A 323 -9.94 -4.77 -6.55
CA TYR A 323 -10.18 -5.92 -5.69
C TYR A 323 -10.14 -5.52 -4.23
N LEU A 324 -10.85 -6.28 -3.42
CA LEU A 324 -10.96 -6.09 -1.98
C LEU A 324 -10.84 -7.44 -1.27
N TYR A 325 -10.15 -7.43 -0.14
CA TYR A 325 -10.00 -8.54 0.78
C TYR A 325 -10.21 -8.06 2.22
N ASP A 326 -10.95 -8.83 3.02
CA ASP A 326 -11.19 -8.54 4.43
C ASP A 326 -10.49 -9.56 5.32
N LEU A 327 -9.46 -9.09 6.02
CA LEU A 327 -8.60 -9.85 6.93
C LEU A 327 -9.37 -10.42 8.14
N ALA A 328 -10.54 -9.88 8.48
CA ALA A 328 -11.35 -10.41 9.58
C ALA A 328 -11.88 -11.83 9.31
N ASN A 329 -11.84 -12.28 8.06
CA ASN A 329 -12.29 -13.62 7.65
C ASN A 329 -11.15 -14.66 7.65
N GLU A 330 -9.93 -14.30 8.08
CA GLU A 330 -8.92 -15.31 8.35
C GLU A 330 -9.38 -16.18 9.53
N PRO A 331 -9.41 -17.52 9.40
CA PRO A 331 -9.62 -18.37 10.55
C PRO A 331 -8.48 -18.08 11.53
N GLU A 332 -8.81 -17.57 12.72
CA GLU A 332 -7.87 -17.50 13.83
C GLU A 332 -7.19 -18.87 13.93
N ASN A 333 -5.88 -18.92 13.69
CA ASN A 333 -5.09 -20.10 14.02
C ASN A 333 -5.24 -20.30 15.53
N LEU A 334 -6.20 -21.15 15.91
CA LEU A 334 -6.33 -21.69 17.25
C LEU A 334 -5.00 -22.34 17.59
N THR A 335 -4.20 -21.64 18.38
CA THR A 335 -3.05 -22.22 19.06
C THR A 335 -3.60 -23.28 20.00
N ALA A 336 -3.55 -24.54 19.57
CA ALA A 336 -3.80 -25.67 20.44
C ALA A 336 -2.61 -25.79 21.42
N ILE A 337 -2.92 -25.63 22.72
CA ILE A 337 -2.08 -25.99 23.86
C ILE A 337 -1.94 -27.51 23.94
#